data_AF-X1HGA0-F1
#
_entry.id   AF-X1HGA0-F1
#
_cell.length_a   1.000
_cell.length_b   1.000
_cell.length_c   1.000
_cell.angle_alpha   90.00
_cell.angle_beta   90.00
_cell.angle_gamma   90.00
#
_symmetry.space_group_name_H-M   'P 1'
#
loop_
_entity.id
_entity.type
_entity.pdbx_description
1 polymer ?
#
loop_
_entity_poly.entity_id
_entity_poly.type
_entity_poly.pdbx_seq_one_letter_code
_entity_poly.pdbx_strand_id
1 'polypeptide(L)' 'STPSGIDYSKNPELQGLSKIEVMDAVIAYAGEKNMRVILDQHRSAPGAGTSDNGLWYDGSHSEDQWVADWQL' A
#
# COMPACT_ATOMS: atom_id res chain seq x y z
N SER A 1 -1.02 -3.95 -9.61
CA SER A 1 -2.31 -4.63 -9.89
C SER A 1 -3.45 -3.63 -9.78
N THR A 2 -4.60 -3.91 -10.41
CA THR A 2 -5.79 -3.06 -10.31
C THR A 2 -6.47 -3.20 -8.95
N PRO A 3 -6.89 -2.11 -8.29
CA PRO A 3 -7.64 -2.16 -7.03
C PRO A 3 -9.08 -2.65 -7.25
N SER A 4 -9.65 -3.26 -6.20
CA SER A 4 -11.06 -3.67 -6.13
C SER A 4 -11.77 -2.91 -5.01
N GLY A 5 -13.10 -2.78 -5.09
CA GLY A 5 -13.91 -2.18 -4.03
C GLY A 5 -14.02 -0.64 -4.09
N ILE A 6 -13.65 -0.01 -5.20
CA ILE A 6 -13.82 1.43 -5.43
C ILE A 6 -15.09 1.67 -6.25
N ASP A 7 -15.97 2.55 -5.76
CA ASP A 7 -17.11 3.08 -6.52
C ASP A 7 -16.63 4.26 -7.38
N TYR A 8 -16.36 4.00 -8.65
CA TYR A 8 -15.84 5.01 -9.58
C TYR A 8 -16.88 6.06 -9.98
N SER A 9 -18.18 5.87 -9.68
CA SER A 9 -19.16 6.94 -9.86
C SER A 9 -18.94 8.09 -8.87
N LYS A 10 -18.30 7.80 -7.72
CA LYS A 10 -17.95 8.76 -6.67
C LYS A 10 -16.48 9.17 -6.68
N ASN A 11 -15.61 8.32 -7.23
CA ASN A 11 -14.16 8.52 -7.29
C ASN A 11 -13.67 8.37 -8.75
N PRO A 12 -14.20 9.18 -9.69
CA PRO A 12 -13.88 9.03 -11.12
C PRO A 12 -12.40 9.21 -11.42
N GLU A 13 -11.69 10.02 -10.63
CA GLU A 13 -10.25 10.29 -10.75
C GLU A 13 -9.36 9.07 -10.44
N LEU A 14 -9.88 8.08 -9.71
CA LEU A 14 -9.13 6.85 -9.38
C LEU A 14 -9.27 5.77 -10.46
N GLN A 15 -10.14 5.98 -11.45
CA GLN A 15 -10.42 4.96 -12.46
C GLN A 15 -9.19 4.71 -13.35
N GLY A 16 -8.79 3.44 -13.45
CA GLY A 16 -7.64 3.02 -14.27
C GLY A 16 -6.30 3.08 -13.55
N LEU A 17 -6.23 3.69 -12.36
CA LEU A 17 -5.02 3.70 -11.54
C LEU A 17 -4.73 2.31 -10.94
N SER A 18 -3.46 1.97 -10.85
CA SER A 18 -2.99 0.82 -10.08
C SER A 18 -3.06 1.09 -8.57
N LYS A 19 -2.94 0.03 -7.75
CA LYS A 19 -2.97 0.16 -6.28
C LYS A 19 -1.96 1.17 -5.72
N ILE A 20 -0.75 1.24 -6.31
CA ILE A 20 0.29 2.18 -5.84
C ILE A 20 -0.05 3.61 -6.25
N GLU A 21 -0.55 3.83 -7.46
CA GLU A 21 -0.97 5.15 -7.93
C GLU A 21 -2.19 5.69 -7.14
N VAL A 22 -3.09 4.81 -6.70
CA VAL A 22 -4.17 5.19 -5.76
C VAL A 22 -3.61 5.65 -4.42
N MET A 23 -2.58 4.96 -3.89
CA MET A 23 -1.90 5.39 -2.67
C MET A 23 -1.24 6.76 -2.85
N ASP A 24 -0.56 6.99 -3.98
CA ASP A 24 0.04 8.28 -4.33
C ASP A 24 -1.00 9.40 -4.38
N ALA A 25 -2.16 9.17 -5.00
CA ALA A 25 -3.25 10.13 -5.05
C ALA A 25 -3.77 10.50 -3.65
N VAL A 26 -3.90 9.53 -2.74
CA VAL A 26 -4.32 9.76 -1.35
C VAL A 26 -3.27 10.57 -0.58
N ILE A 27 -1.98 10.24 -0.74
CA ILE A 27 -0.88 10.96 -0.08
C ILE A 27 -0.80 12.41 -0.59
N ALA A 28 -0.93 12.61 -1.89
CA ALA A 28 -0.93 13.94 -2.49
C ALA A 28 -2.05 14.82 -1.92
N TYR A 29 -3.28 14.30 -1.86
CA TYR A 29 -4.41 15.02 -1.28
C TYR A 29 -4.24 15.29 0.22
N ALA A 30 -3.69 14.33 0.99
CA ALA A 30 -3.35 14.56 2.40
C ALA A 30 -2.34 15.71 2.56
N GLY A 31 -1.38 15.82 1.64
CA GLY A 31 -0.42 16.93 1.55
C GLY A 31 -1.10 18.29 1.36
N GLU A 32 -2.10 18.38 0.48
CA GLU A 32 -2.91 19.60 0.30
C GLU A 32 -3.64 20.02 1.58
N LYS A 33 -3.93 19.06 2.48
CA LYS A 33 -4.54 19.30 3.79
C LYS A 33 -3.53 19.48 4.92
N ASN A 34 -2.23 19.60 4.62
CA ASN A 34 -1.14 19.71 5.59
C ASN A 34 -1.05 18.52 6.56
N MET A 35 -1.47 17.33 6.12
CA MET A 35 -1.34 16.11 6.90
C MET A 35 0.03 15.47 6.67
N ARG A 36 0.53 14.75 7.69
CA ARG A 36 1.70 13.88 7.55
C ARG A 36 1.24 12.44 7.36
N VAL A 37 1.96 11.71 6.52
CA VAL A 37 1.72 10.29 6.27
C VAL A 37 2.96 9.51 6.71
N ILE A 38 2.74 8.44 7.49
CA ILE A 38 3.75 7.46 7.83
C ILE A 38 3.32 6.16 7.16
N LEU A 39 4.17 5.62 6.30
CA LEU A 39 3.91 4.35 5.64
C LEU A 39 4.24 3.19 6.59
N ASP A 40 3.37 2.19 6.60
CA ASP A 40 3.50 0.98 7.40
C ASP A 40 3.39 -0.23 6.47
N GLN A 41 4.47 -1.03 6.39
CA GLN A 41 4.41 -2.33 5.72
C GLN A 41 3.77 -3.33 6.68
N HIS A 42 2.44 -3.32 6.66
CA HIS A 42 1.62 -3.97 7.67
C HIS A 42 1.73 -5.51 7.68
N ARG A 43 2.04 -6.12 6.53
CA ARG A 43 2.16 -7.57 6.32
C ARG A 43 2.82 -7.91 4.98
N SER A 44 3.36 -9.13 4.86
CA SER A 44 4.09 -9.57 3.66
C SER A 44 3.16 -10.04 2.52
N ALA A 45 2.05 -10.73 2.83
CA ALA A 45 1.05 -11.20 1.86
C ALA A 45 -0.29 -10.44 1.97
N PRO A 46 -1.27 -10.58 1.07
CA PRO A 46 -2.62 -10.01 1.27
C PRO A 46 -3.40 -10.67 2.42
N GLY A 47 -4.20 -9.90 3.18
CA GLY A 47 -5.10 -10.40 4.22
C GLY A 47 -5.39 -9.38 5.35
N ALA A 48 -5.95 -9.85 6.47
CA ALA A 48 -6.24 -9.03 7.65
C ALA A 48 -5.25 -9.27 8.80
N GLY A 49 -4.89 -8.22 9.55
CA GLY A 49 -3.97 -8.30 10.69
C GLY A 49 -2.50 -8.47 10.30
N THR A 50 -1.68 -8.85 11.28
CA THR A 50 -0.23 -9.07 11.14
C THR A 50 0.07 -10.28 10.24
N SER A 51 1.31 -10.40 9.76
CA SER A 51 1.80 -11.63 9.13
C SER A 51 1.56 -12.84 10.04
N ASP A 52 1.16 -13.97 9.46
CA ASP A 52 0.69 -15.15 10.21
C ASP A 52 1.76 -15.73 11.16
N ASN A 53 3.04 -15.57 10.80
CA ASN A 53 4.18 -16.00 11.61
C ASN A 53 4.68 -14.93 12.60
N GLY A 54 4.10 -13.73 12.60
CA GLY A 54 4.51 -12.61 13.44
C GLY A 54 5.87 -11.99 13.11
N LEU A 55 6.48 -12.37 11.99
CA LEU A 55 7.78 -11.87 11.52
C LEU A 55 7.61 -11.04 10.23
N TRP A 56 8.65 -10.29 9.87
CA TRP A 56 8.70 -9.51 8.63
C TRP A 56 9.12 -10.32 7.39
N TYR A 57 9.55 -11.57 7.59
CA TYR A 57 9.97 -12.49 6.53
C TYR A 57 9.31 -13.87 6.67
N ASP A 58 9.25 -14.62 5.58
CA ASP A 58 8.78 -16.01 5.53
C ASP A 58 9.47 -16.77 4.37
N GLY A 59 9.02 -17.99 4.06
CA GLY A 59 9.60 -18.80 2.98
C GLY A 59 9.40 -18.24 1.57
N SER A 60 8.52 -17.26 1.39
CA SER A 60 8.21 -16.57 0.14
C SER A 60 8.62 -15.09 0.13
N HIS A 61 8.88 -14.48 1.28
CA HIS A 61 9.29 -13.08 1.44
C HIS A 61 10.57 -13.02 2.27
N SER A 62 11.72 -12.75 1.65
CA SER A 62 13.00 -12.66 2.37
C SER A 62 13.18 -11.31 3.07
N GLU A 63 14.04 -11.27 4.09
CA GLU A 63 14.48 -10.01 4.71
C GLU A 63 15.18 -9.09 3.69
N ASP A 64 16.00 -9.64 2.80
CA ASP A 64 16.66 -8.85 1.75
C ASP A 64 15.63 -8.15 0.85
N GLN A 65 14.55 -8.85 0.46
CA GLN A 65 13.46 -8.24 -0.30
C GLN A 65 12.72 -7.18 0.53
N TRP A 66 12.45 -7.47 1.80
CA TRP A 66 11.81 -6.52 2.72
C TRP A 66 12.61 -5.22 2.82
N VAL A 67 13.94 -5.29 2.96
CA VAL A 67 14.82 -4.11 2.96
C VAL A 67 14.82 -3.42 1.60
N ALA A 68 14.89 -4.17 0.50
CA ALA A 68 14.91 -3.62 -0.85
C ALA A 68 13.62 -2.87 -1.21
N ASP A 69 12.45 -3.31 -0.72
CA ASP A 69 11.16 -2.66 -0.96
C ASP A 69 11.10 -1.22 -0.42
N TRP A 70 11.90 -0.90 0.61
CA TRP A 70 12.00 0.44 1.21
C TRP A 70 13.10 1.30 0.61
N GLN A 71 13.94 0.74 -0.25
CA GLN A 71 14.99 1.47 -0.94
C GLN A 71 14.47 2.04 -2.26
N LEU A 72 15.01 3.21 -2.63
CA LEU A 72 14.74 3.88 -3.91
C LEU A 72 15.62 3.32 -5.02
#